data_AF-A0A512L611-F1
#
_entry.id   AF-A0A512L611-F1
#
_cell.length_a   1.000
_cell.length_b   1.000
_cell.length_c   1.000
_cell.angle_alpha   90.00
_cell.angle_beta   90.00
_cell.angle_gamma   90.00
#
_symmetry.space_group_name_H-M   'P 1'
#
loop_
_entity.id
_entity.type
_entity.pdbx_description
1 polymer ?
#
loop_
_entity_poly.entity_id
_entity_poly.type
_entity_poly.pdbx_seq_one_letter_code
_entity_poly.pdbx_strand_id
1 'polypeptide(L)' 'MASSSDVVRARIDGHIKEEATNVLAGMGLSVSDAIRMLLTRIAADKALPFDINRVQAQPETKKP' A
#
# COMPACT_ATOMS: atom_id res chain seq x y z
N MET A 1 -18.25 -16.03 -21.16
CA MET A 1 -18.34 -15.30 -19.88
C MET A 1 -17.26 -14.24 -19.90
N ALA A 2 -17.60 -12.97 -20.09
CA ALA A 2 -16.60 -11.89 -20.11
C ALA A 2 -16.11 -11.68 -18.67
N SER A 3 -14.82 -11.89 -18.42
CA SER A 3 -14.17 -11.54 -17.16
C SER A 3 -14.09 -10.02 -17.06
N SER A 4 -14.98 -9.39 -16.29
CA SER A 4 -14.92 -7.95 -16.02
C SER A 4 -13.77 -7.66 -15.06
N SER A 5 -12.57 -7.46 -15.59
CA SER A 5 -11.41 -7.01 -14.83
C SER A 5 -11.17 -5.54 -15.07
N ASP A 6 -11.21 -4.74 -14.00
CA ASP A 6 -10.82 -3.33 -14.02
C ASP A 6 -9.38 -3.13 -13.55
N VAL A 7 -8.75 -2.05 -14.01
CA VAL A 7 -7.35 -1.73 -13.70
C VAL A 7 -7.28 -0.59 -12.70
N VAL A 8 -6.53 -0.79 -11.62
CA VAL A 8 -6.21 0.26 -10.64
C VAL A 8 -4.93 0.97 -11.06
N ARG A 9 -4.97 2.31 -11.18
CA ARG A 9 -3.81 3.16 -11.50
C ARG A 9 -3.67 4.24 -10.45
N ALA A 10 -2.49 4.34 -9.83
CA ALA A 10 -2.17 5.37 -8.86
C ALA A 10 -0.75 5.90 -9.10
N ARG A 11 -0.55 7.20 -8.87
CA ARG A 11 0.80 7.78 -8.85
C ARG A 11 1.45 7.48 -7.51
N ILE A 12 2.71 7.09 -7.55
CA ILE A 12 3.54 6.82 -6.38
C ILE A 12 4.96 7.25 -6.69
N ASP A 13 5.69 7.64 -5.65
CA ASP A 13 7.13 7.86 -5.75
C ASP A 13 7.86 6.56 -6.17
N GLY A 14 8.89 6.70 -7.01
CA GLY A 14 9.61 5.56 -7.57
C GLY A 14 10.37 4.75 -6.52
N HIS A 15 10.98 5.42 -5.54
CA HIS A 15 11.70 4.78 -4.45
C HIS A 15 10.74 3.98 -3.55
N ILE A 16 9.60 4.58 -3.20
CA ILE A 16 8.57 3.89 -2.40
C ILE A 16 8.04 2.64 -3.13
N LYS A 17 7.86 2.71 -4.46
CA LYS A 17 7.44 1.55 -5.25
C LYS A 17 8.45 0.42 -5.18
N GLU A 18 9.74 0.71 -5.33
CA GLU A 18 10.81 -0.30 -5.26
C GLU A 18 10.89 -0.94 -3.87
N GLU A 19 10.90 -0.11 -2.83
CA GLU A 19 10.95 -0.59 -1.44
C GLU A 19 9.74 -1.49 -1.11
N ALA A 20 8.53 -1.05 -1.44
CA ALA A 20 7.32 -1.85 -1.23
C ALA A 20 7.35 -3.16 -2.02
N THR A 21 7.88 -3.14 -3.25
CA THR A 21 8.02 -4.35 -4.08
C THR A 21 8.96 -5.36 -3.42
N ASN A 22 10.10 -4.92 -2.90
CA ASN A 22 11.07 -5.80 -2.25
C ASN A 22 10.51 -6.41 -0.95
N VAL A 23 9.84 -5.59 -0.12
CA VAL A 23 9.21 -6.06 1.12
C VAL A 23 8.14 -7.12 0.82
N LEU A 24 7.24 -6.83 -0.12
CA LEU A 24 6.17 -7.77 -0.49
C LEU A 24 6.72 -9.05 -1.13
N ALA A 25 7.75 -8.96 -1.96
CA ALA A 25 8.41 -10.13 -2.53
C ALA A 25 9.02 -11.02 -1.45
N GLY A 26 9.59 -10.45 -0.40
CA GLY A 26 10.05 -11.19 0.79
C GLY A 26 8.93 -11.94 1.52
N MET A 27 7.68 -11.49 1.37
CA MET A 27 6.48 -12.15 1.89
C MET A 27 5.82 -13.10 0.88
N GLY A 28 6.38 -13.26 -0.33
CA GLY A 28 5.80 -14.06 -1.42
C GLY A 28 4.59 -13.42 -2.10
N LEU A 29 4.43 -12.09 -2.00
CA LEU A 29 3.31 -11.32 -2.53
C LEU A 29 3.78 -10.35 -3.63
N SER A 30 2.95 -10.16 -4.65
CA SER A 30 3.12 -9.04 -5.58
C SER A 30 2.42 -7.77 -5.07
N VAL A 31 2.81 -6.62 -5.61
CA VAL A 31 2.10 -5.34 -5.37
C VAL A 31 0.63 -5.45 -5.73
N SER A 32 0.30 -6.16 -6.81
CA SER A 32 -1.08 -6.39 -7.23
C SER A 32 -1.87 -7.22 -6.21
N ASP A 33 -1.24 -8.21 -5.58
CA ASP A 33 -1.88 -9.02 -4.53
C ASP A 33 -2.17 -8.16 -3.30
N ALA A 34 -1.21 -7.35 -2.87
CA ALA A 34 -1.38 -6.42 -1.76
C ALA A 34 -2.50 -5.40 -2.03
N ILE A 35 -2.55 -4.78 -3.22
CA ILE A 35 -3.61 -3.84 -3.60
C ILE A 35 -4.98 -4.53 -3.61
N ARG A 36 -5.08 -5.75 -4.18
CA ARG A 36 -6.33 -6.51 -4.19
C ARG A 36 -6.81 -6.79 -2.78
N MET A 37 -5.94 -7.32 -1.91
CA MET A 37 -6.29 -7.60 -0.50
C MET A 37 -6.73 -6.33 0.25
N LEU A 38 -6.01 -5.21 0.06
CA LEU A 38 -6.35 -3.93 0.67
C LEU A 38 -7.74 -3.46 0.26
N LEU A 39 -8.02 -3.41 -1.05
CA LEU A 39 -9.32 -2.94 -1.56
C LEU A 39 -10.46 -3.88 -1.16
N THR A 40 -10.23 -5.20 -1.17
CA THR A 40 -11.20 -6.18 -0.67
C THR A 40 -11.53 -5.93 0.80
N ARG A 41 -10.52 -5.67 1.64
CA ARG A 41 -10.71 -5.43 3.06
C ARG A 41 -11.47 -4.12 3.32
N ILE A 42 -11.12 -3.05 2.61
CA ILE A 42 -11.84 -1.76 2.72
C ILE A 42 -13.31 -1.94 2.31
N ALA A 43 -13.57 -2.68 1.24
CA ALA A 43 -14.93 -2.93 0.78
C ALA A 43 -15.75 -3.75 1.79
N ALA A 44 -15.13 -4.71 2.47
CA ALA A 44 -15.77 -5.54 3.49
C ALA A 44 -16.04 -4.77 4.79
N ASP A 45 -15.01 -4.11 5.34
CA ASP A 45 -15.05 -3.52 6.67
C ASP A 45 -15.56 -2.08 6.69
N LYS A 46 -15.67 -1.45 5.51
CA LYS A 46 -16.01 -0.01 5.36
C LYS A 46 -15.06 0.92 6.10
N ALA A 47 -13.84 0.46 6.36
CA ALA A 47 -12.79 1.18 7.08
C ALA A 47 -11.42 0.88 6.48
N LEU A 48 -10.46 1.78 6.70
CA LEU A 48 -9.07 1.54 6.35
C LEU A 48 -8.39 0.67 7.42
N PRO A 49 -7.48 -0.24 7.04
CA PRO A 49 -6.83 -1.14 7.99
C PRO A 49 -5.69 -0.48 8.78
N PHE A 50 -5.48 0.82 8.63
CA PHE A 50 -4.48 1.61 9.33
C PHE A 50 -5.01 3.02 9.61
N ASP A 51 -4.44 3.68 10.62
CA ASP A 51 -4.77 5.06 10.95
C ASP A 51 -4.19 6.04 9.92
N ILE A 52 -5.07 6.84 9.31
CA ILE A 52 -4.71 7.86 8.31
C ILE A 52 -4.27 9.18 8.94
N ASN A 53 -4.59 9.41 10.21
CA ASN A 53 -4.25 10.64 10.93
C ASN A 53 -2.91 10.52 11.67
N ARG A 54 -2.04 9.60 11.23
CA ARG A 54 -0.73 9.39 11.85
C ARG A 54 0.11 10.65 11.65
N VAL A 55 0.13 11.51 12.67
CA VAL A 55 1.07 12.63 12.74
C VAL A 55 2.46 12.02 12.63
N GLN A 56 3.15 12.29 11.52
CA GLN A 56 4.54 11.88 11.38
C GLN A 56 5.31 12.63 12.46
N ALA A 57 5.73 11.91 13.51
CA ALA A 57 6.81 12.39 14.36
C ALA A 57 8.03 12.48 13.45
N GLN A 58 8.33 13.68 12.95
CA GLN A 58 9.60 13.94 12.29
C GLN A 58 10.70 13.48 13.25
N PRO A 59 11.67 12.66 12.80
CA PRO A 59 12.82 12.37 13.63
C PRO A 59 13.51 13.71 13.86
N GLU A 60 13.43 14.22 15.10
CA GLU A 60 14.21 15.37 15.53
C GLU A 60 15.67 14.99 15.34
N THR A 61 16.24 15.40 14.20
CA THR A 61 17.67 15.36 13.96
C THR A 61 18.27 16.39 14.88
N LYS A 62 18.49 15.98 16.13
CA LYS A 62 19.36 16.67 17.07
C LYS A 62 20.76 16.65 16.46
N LYS A 63 21.09 17.71 15.74
CA LYS A 63 22.44 18.04 15.30
C LYS A 63 23.12 18.84 16.42
N PRO A 64 24.40 18.56 16.75
CA PRO A 64 25.04 18.93 18.01
C PRO A 64 25.16 20.43 18.25
#